data_AF-A0A377F6F0-F1
#
_entry.id   AF-A0A377F6F0-F1
#
_cell.length_a   1.000
_cell.length_b   1.000
_cell.length_c   1.000
_cell.angle_alpha   90.00
_cell.angle_beta   90.00
_cell.angle_gamma   90.00
#
_symmetry.space_group_name_H-M   'P 1'
#
loop_
_entity.id
_entity.type
_entity.pdbx_description
1 polymer ?
#
loop_
_entity_poly.entity_id
_entity_poly.type
_entity_poly.pdbx_seq_one_letter_code
_entity_poly.pdbx_strand_id
1 'polypeptide(L)' 'MNTKMAIPEQPLEILRTLHSFDPCLACSTHVLGDDGSELISVQVR' A
#
# COMPACT_ATOMS: atom_id res chain seq x y z
N MET A 1 -18.47 1.33 -4.58
CA MET A 1 -17.60 2.38 -4.01
C MET A 1 -18.06 3.72 -4.55
N ASN A 2 -18.26 4.72 -3.68
CA ASN A 2 -18.83 6.04 -4.04
C ASN A 2 -17.92 7.20 -3.62
N THR A 3 -16.60 6.97 -3.56
CA THR A 3 -15.62 7.99 -3.17
C THR A 3 -15.49 9.02 -4.29
N LYS A 4 -16.02 10.23 -4.08
CA LYS A 4 -15.90 11.33 -5.02
C LYS A 4 -14.51 11.96 -4.87
N MET A 5 -13.86 12.25 -5.99
CA MET A 5 -12.63 13.03 -6.03
C MET A 5 -12.95 14.46 -6.46
N ALA A 6 -12.41 15.44 -5.74
CA ALA A 6 -12.55 16.85 -6.11
C ALA A 6 -11.71 17.20 -7.35
N ILE A 7 -10.48 16.67 -7.43
CA ILE A 7 -9.53 16.88 -8.53
C ILE A 7 -8.97 15.49 -8.93
N PRO A 8 -9.36 14.91 -10.08
CA PRO A 8 -8.97 13.54 -10.46
C PRO A 8 -7.46 13.30 -10.53
N GLU A 9 -6.68 14.32 -10.91
CA GLU A 9 -5.22 14.25 -11.02
C GLU A 9 -4.52 14.31 -9.65
N GLN A 10 -5.26 14.60 -8.56
CA GLN A 10 -4.77 14.63 -7.19
C GLN A 10 -5.63 13.70 -6.30
N PRO A 11 -5.29 12.40 -6.18
CA PRO A 11 -6.17 11.37 -5.63
C PRO A 11 -6.24 11.36 -4.08
N LEU A 12 -6.42 12.52 -3.46
CA LEU A 12 -6.36 12.71 -2.01
C LEU A 12 -7.39 11.84 -1.26
N GLU A 13 -8.62 11.75 -1.76
CA GLU A 13 -9.70 11.00 -1.12
C GLU A 13 -9.47 9.48 -1.21
N ILE A 14 -8.84 9.02 -2.29
CA ILE A 14 -8.42 7.62 -2.44
C ILE A 14 -7.31 7.33 -1.43
N LEU A 15 -6.26 8.16 -1.37
CA LEU A 15 -5.14 7.97 -0.45
C LEU A 15 -5.60 8.00 1.02
N ARG A 16 -6.53 8.89 1.39
CA ARG A 16 -7.15 8.91 2.73
C ARG A 16 -7.83 7.59 3.07
N THR A 17 -8.60 7.05 2.13
CA THR A 17 -9.30 5.76 2.33
C THR A 17 -8.29 4.63 2.46
N LEU A 18 -7.27 4.59 1.59
CA LEU A 18 -6.23 3.56 1.63
C LEU A 18 -5.45 3.60 2.96
N HIS A 19 -4.96 4.78 3.36
CA HIS A 19 -4.19 4.95 4.60
C HIS A 19 -5.01 4.72 5.87
N SER A 20 -6.34 4.81 5.81
CA SER A 20 -7.19 4.48 6.98
C SER A 20 -7.11 3.01 7.41
N PHE A 21 -6.57 2.13 6.55
CA PHE A 21 -6.31 0.73 6.86
C PHE A 21 -4.90 0.46 7.36
N ASP A 22 -4.03 1.49 7.43
CA ASP A 22 -2.60 1.33 7.73
C ASP A 22 -1.93 0.21 6.90
N PRO A 23 -1.97 0.29 5.55
CA PRO A 23 -1.61 -0.82 4.70
C PRO A 23 -0.09 -1.08 4.72
N CYS A 24 0.31 -2.25 5.22
CA CYS A 24 1.68 -2.74 5.16
C CYS A 24 1.82 -3.80 4.05
N LEU A 25 2.38 -3.42 2.89
CA LEU A 25 2.55 -4.34 1.76
C LEU A 25 3.52 -5.50 2.09
N ALA A 26 4.59 -5.22 2.84
CA ALA A 26 5.51 -6.25 3.28
C ALA A 26 4.83 -7.27 4.21
N CYS A 27 3.98 -6.80 5.13
CA CYS A 27 3.23 -7.65 6.04
C CYS A 27 2.19 -8.51 5.30
N SER A 28 1.57 -7.97 4.25
CA SER A 28 0.57 -8.68 3.44
C SER A 28 1.16 -9.81 2.58
N THR A 29 2.46 -9.76 2.29
CA THR A 29 3.15 -10.72 1.41
C THR A 29 4.28 -11.48 2.10
N HIS A 30 4.59 -11.12 3.35
CA HIS A 30 5.64 -11.73 4.17
C HIS A 30 7.04 -11.72 3.52
N VAL A 31 7.42 -10.62 2.85
CA VAL A 31 8.75 -10.48 2.20
C VAL A 31 9.88 -10.08 3.17
N LEU A 32 9.53 -9.69 4.40
CA LEU A 32 10.47 -9.39 5.48
C LEU A 32 10.36 -10.46 6.58
N GLY A 33 11.50 -10.90 7.10
CA GLY A 33 11.59 -11.82 8.23
C GLY A 33 11.32 -11.15 9.58
N ASP A 34 11.12 -11.95 10.62
CA ASP A 34 10.84 -11.48 11.98
C ASP A 34 11.96 -10.60 12.57
N ASP A 35 13.18 -10.75 12.05
CA ASP A 35 14.37 -9.96 12.41
C ASP A 35 14.59 -8.74 11.50
N GLY A 36 13.68 -8.48 10.55
CA GLY A 36 13.78 -7.40 9.58
C GLY A 36 14.66 -7.70 8.37
N SER A 37 15.16 -8.93 8.22
CA SER A 37 15.92 -9.34 7.03
C SER A 37 15.02 -9.43 5.79
N GLU A 38 15.57 -9.11 4.62
CA GLU A 38 14.89 -9.33 3.33
C GLU A 38 14.91 -10.83 3.01
N LEU A 39 13.72 -11.46 2.95
CA LEU A 39 13.60 -12.89 2.64
C LEU A 39 13.57 -13.16 1.14
N ILE A 40 12.93 -12.27 0.38
CA ILE A 40 12.72 -12.45 -1.05
C ILE A 40 12.71 -11.09 -1.75
N SER A 41 13.36 -11.02 -2.91
CA SER A 41 13.39 -9.82 -3.76
C SER A 41 12.70 -10.12 -5.08
N VAL A 42 11.68 -9.33 -5.43
CA VAL A 42 10.85 -9.56 -6.62
C VAL A 42 10.95 -8.36 -7.55
N GLN A 43 11.48 -8.59 -8.76
CA GLN A 43 11.53 -7.58 -9.82
C GLN A 43 10.36 -7.80 -10.78
N VAL A 44 9.42 -6.85 -10.79
CA VAL A 44 8.29 -6.84 -11.72
C VAL A 44 8.71 -6.06 -12.98
N ARG A 45 8.40 -6.61 -14.16
CA ARG A 45 8.70 -6.02 -15.48
C ARG A 45 7.84 -4.82 -15.80
#